data_AF-A0A941Y208-F1
#
_entry.id   AF-A0A941Y208-F1
#
_cell.length_a   1.000
_cell.length_b   1.000
_cell.length_c   1.000
_cell.angle_alpha   90.00
_cell.angle_beta   90.00
_cell.angle_gamma   90.00
#
_symmetry.space_group_name_H-M   'P 1'
#
loop_
_entity.id
_entity.type
_entity.pdbx_description
1 polymer ?
#
loop_
_entity_poly.entity_id
_entity_poly.type
_entity_poly.pdbx_seq_one_letter_code
_entity_poly.pdbx_strand_id
1 'polypeptide(L)'
;MTEGPARNGNLLGSFIRAQRQMANLSLRELSALTEISNPYLSQIERGLSEPSARVLKSIAQALNLSAEALFAQAGLMPESPPRDDNSTETAIRTDSRLSESQKLALLAVYRSYVAAGDHRDNDGRAEP
;
A
#
# COMPACT_ATOMS: atom_id res chain seq x y z
N MET A 1 7.43 -17.54 5.35
CA MET A 1 8.58 -16.65 5.55
C MET A 1 7.99 -15.28 5.87
N THR A 2 7.77 -15.01 7.15
CA THR A 2 7.00 -13.86 7.63
C THR A 2 7.99 -12.74 7.93
N GLU A 3 8.07 -11.73 7.07
CA GLU A 3 8.96 -10.58 7.29
C GLU A 3 8.46 -9.78 8.50
N GLY A 4 9.32 -9.64 9.51
CA GLY A 4 8.95 -9.09 10.82
C GLY A 4 8.79 -7.56 10.87
N PRO A 5 8.15 -7.04 11.94
CA PRO A 5 7.75 -5.63 12.10
C PRO A 5 8.91 -4.61 12.02
N ALA A 6 10.14 -5.04 12.34
CA ALA A 6 11.31 -4.17 12.40
C ALA A 6 11.77 -3.64 11.02
N ARG A 7 11.51 -4.36 9.92
CA ARG A 7 11.83 -3.86 8.56
C ARG A 7 10.87 -2.74 8.15
N ASN A 8 9.59 -2.87 8.48
CA ASN A 8 8.54 -1.93 8.09
C ASN A 8 8.67 -0.59 8.81
N GLY A 9 9.07 -0.58 10.09
CA GLY A 9 9.32 0.67 10.83
C GLY A 9 10.41 1.55 10.21
N ASN A 10 11.46 0.95 9.63
CA ASN A 10 12.54 1.67 8.97
C ASN A 10 12.09 2.26 7.61
N LEU A 11 11.32 1.50 6.85
CA LEU A 11 10.75 1.97 5.58
C LEU A 11 9.73 3.09 5.81
N LEU A 12 8.89 2.99 6.84
CA LEU A 12 7.96 4.05 7.25
C LEU A 12 8.69 5.33 7.68
N GLY A 13 9.70 5.21 8.54
CA GLY A 13 10.47 6.37 9.00
C GLY A 13 11.16 7.12 7.87
N SER A 14 11.82 6.37 6.97
CA SER A 14 12.47 6.94 5.79
C SER A 14 11.47 7.56 4.81
N PHE A 15 10.30 6.96 4.63
CA PHE A 15 9.22 7.52 3.82
C PHE A 15 8.68 8.85 4.40
N ILE A 16 8.38 8.90 5.70
CA ILE A 16 7.91 10.13 6.37
C ILE A 16 8.95 11.24 6.22
N ARG A 17 10.23 10.92 6.40
CA ARG A 17 11.34 11.86 6.19
C ARG A 17 11.37 12.40 4.77
N ALA A 18 11.26 11.54 3.77
CA ALA A 18 11.27 11.93 2.36
C ALA A 18 10.09 12.87 2.04
N GLN A 19 8.88 12.53 2.48
CA GLN A 19 7.68 13.36 2.28
C GLN A 19 7.80 14.73 2.96
N ARG A 20 8.34 14.76 4.19
CA ARG A 20 8.63 16.03 4.88
C ARG A 20 9.60 16.91 4.09
N GLN A 21 10.67 16.32 3.55
CA GLN A 21 11.66 17.05 2.75
C GLN A 21 11.08 17.54 1.43
N MET A 22 10.24 16.74 0.75
CA MET A 22 9.53 17.16 -0.46
C MET A 22 8.57 18.33 -0.20
N ALA A 23 7.96 18.38 1.00
CA ALA A 23 7.14 19.50 1.44
C ALA A 23 7.97 20.72 1.92
N ASN A 24 9.30 20.69 1.83
CA ASN A 24 10.21 21.72 2.33
C ASN A 24 10.02 22.06 3.82
N LEU A 25 9.59 21.09 4.63
CA LEU A 25 9.40 21.27 6.07
C LEU A 25 10.65 20.83 6.83
N SER A 26 11.10 21.65 7.77
CA SER A 26 12.02 21.23 8.82
C SER A 26 11.31 20.26 9.78
N LEU A 27 12.09 19.49 10.53
CA LEU A 27 11.54 18.60 11.56
C LEU A 27 10.75 19.38 12.63
N ARG A 28 11.15 20.64 12.90
CA ARG A 28 10.48 21.52 13.87
C ARG A 28 9.13 22.01 13.36
N GLU A 29 9.03 22.32 12.07
CA GLU A 29 7.75 22.73 11.46
C GLU A 29 6.77 21.56 11.41
N LEU A 30 7.19 20.36 11.00
CA LEU A 30 6.32 19.19 11.02
C LEU A 30 5.87 18.84 12.45
N SER A 31 6.77 18.94 13.43
CA SER A 31 6.45 18.79 14.86
C SER A 31 5.36 19.76 15.31
N ALA A 32 5.44 21.04 14.91
CA ALA A 32 4.42 22.03 15.23
C ALA A 32 3.06 21.73 14.55
N LEU A 33 3.05 21.34 13.28
CA LEU A 33 1.82 21.02 12.54
C LEU A 33 1.09 19.78 13.08
N THR A 34 1.84 18.82 13.60
CA THR A 34 1.31 17.54 14.08
C THR A 34 1.02 17.51 15.57
N GLU A 35 1.44 18.54 16.32
CA GLU A 35 1.48 18.56 17.80
C GLU A 35 2.30 17.41 18.41
N ILE A 36 3.22 16.84 17.62
CA ILE A 36 4.12 15.77 18.06
C ILE A 36 5.44 16.39 18.50
N SER A 37 6.01 15.93 19.61
CA SER A 37 7.30 16.43 20.06
C SER A 37 8.41 16.15 19.04
N ASN A 38 9.30 17.14 18.85
CA ASN A 38 10.43 17.01 17.93
C ASN A 38 11.32 15.78 18.20
N PRO A 39 11.62 15.40 19.46
CA PRO A 39 12.34 14.17 19.77
C PRO A 39 11.60 12.91 19.31
N TYR A 40 10.29 12.83 19.51
CA TYR A 40 9.52 11.65 19.12
C TYR A 40 9.40 11.53 17.60
N LEU A 41 9.18 12.66 16.90
CA LEU A 41 9.17 12.69 15.43
C LEU A 41 10.54 12.27 14.84
N SER A 42 11.65 12.68 15.48
CA SER A 42 13.00 12.22 15.13
C SER A 42 13.18 10.71 15.31
N GLN A 43 12.60 10.11 16.36
CA GLN A 43 12.65 8.67 16.56
C GLN A 43 11.85 7.93 15.49
N ILE A 44 10.66 8.44 15.14
CA ILE A 44 9.82 7.89 14.07
C ILE A 44 10.57 7.90 12.72
N GLU A 45 11.16 9.03 12.31
CA GLU A 45 11.88 9.13 11.04
C GLU A 45 13.10 8.19 10.94
N ARG A 46 13.65 7.76 12.08
CA ARG A 46 14.77 6.82 12.16
C ARG A 46 14.33 5.37 12.34
N GLY A 47 13.02 5.10 12.36
CA GLY A 47 12.47 3.77 12.62
C GLY A 47 12.74 3.25 14.04
N LEU A 48 13.02 4.15 15.00
CA LEU A 48 13.33 3.81 16.40
C LEU A 48 12.08 3.77 17.30
N SER A 49 10.91 4.07 16.74
CA SER A 49 9.65 4.06 17.46
C SER A 49 8.52 3.65 16.53
N GLU A 50 7.59 2.87 17.07
CA GLU A 50 6.36 2.52 16.39
C GLU A 50 5.29 3.58 16.70
N PRO A 51 4.91 4.43 15.72
CA PRO A 51 3.86 5.42 15.93
C PRO A 51 2.49 4.76 16.00
N SER A 52 1.61 5.28 16.86
CA SER A 52 0.21 4.87 16.88
C SER A 52 -0.54 5.30 15.61
N ALA A 53 -1.69 4.67 15.33
CA ALA A 53 -2.54 5.07 14.21
C ALA A 53 -2.98 6.54 14.28
N ARG A 54 -3.16 7.10 15.49
CA ARG A 54 -3.48 8.52 15.69
C ARG A 54 -2.33 9.41 15.24
N VAL A 55 -1.11 9.07 15.64
CA VAL A 55 0.12 9.78 15.27
C VAL A 55 0.31 9.75 13.75
N LEU A 56 0.12 8.59 13.12
CA LEU A 56 0.20 8.45 11.67
C LEU A 56 -0.85 9.31 10.94
N LYS A 57 -2.10 9.37 11.44
CA LYS A 57 -3.13 10.25 10.87
C LYS A 57 -2.73 11.73 10.95
N SER A 58 -2.19 12.19 12.08
CA SER A 58 -1.72 13.56 12.24
C SER A 58 -0.58 13.89 11.27
N ILE A 59 0.38 12.97 11.11
CA ILE A 59 1.48 13.12 10.14
C ILE A 59 0.96 13.15 8.70
N ALA A 60 0.01 12.27 8.35
CA ALA A 60 -0.61 12.26 7.02
C ALA A 60 -1.27 13.60 6.70
N GLN A 61 -2.07 14.12 7.64
CA GLN A 61 -2.75 15.41 7.49
C GLN A 61 -1.75 16.57 7.30
N ALA A 62 -0.70 16.62 8.11
CA ALA A 62 0.32 17.68 8.02
C ALA A 62 1.13 17.63 6.72
N LEU A 63 1.29 16.44 6.13
CA LEU A 63 2.00 16.23 4.85
C LEU A 63 1.06 16.21 3.64
N ASN A 64 -0.24 16.44 3.83
CA ASN A 64 -1.28 16.36 2.79
C ASN A 64 -1.28 14.99 2.06
N LEU A 65 -1.11 13.90 2.82
CA LEU A 65 -1.15 12.52 2.37
C LEU A 65 -2.43 11.83 2.85
N SER A 66 -2.83 10.76 2.16
CA SER A 66 -3.84 9.86 2.68
C SER A 66 -3.29 9.05 3.86
N ALA A 67 -4.12 8.80 4.88
CA ALA A 67 -3.69 8.01 6.04
C ALA A 67 -3.40 6.56 5.63
N GLU A 68 -4.10 6.06 4.62
CA GLU A 68 -3.94 4.77 3.98
C GLU A 68 -2.51 4.57 3.44
N ALA A 69 -1.92 5.61 2.82
CA ALA A 69 -0.55 5.53 2.31
C ALA A 69 0.47 5.27 3.43
N LEU A 70 0.33 5.95 4.57
CA LEU A 70 1.20 5.72 5.72
C LEU A 70 0.92 4.39 6.41
N PHE A 71 -0.34 3.95 6.46
CA PHE A 71 -0.68 2.63 7.01
C PHE A 71 -0.13 1.49 6.16
N ALA A 72 -0.19 1.60 4.84
CA ALA A 72 0.42 0.64 3.93
C ALA A 72 1.93 0.54 4.17
N GLN A 73 2.60 1.70 4.27
CA GLN A 73 4.05 1.73 4.53
C GLN A 73 4.43 1.19 5.92
N ALA A 74 3.53 1.31 6.90
CA ALA A 74 3.70 0.75 8.23
C ALA A 74 3.43 -0.76 8.32
N GLY A 75 2.97 -1.40 7.23
CA GLY A 75 2.46 -2.78 7.26
C GLY A 75 1.19 -2.94 8.11
N LEU A 76 0.46 -1.84 8.33
CA LEU A 76 -0.79 -1.78 9.10
C LEU A 76 -2.03 -1.87 8.19
N MET A 77 -1.85 -1.81 6.87
CA MET A 77 -2.87 -2.30 5.97
C MET A 77 -2.70 -3.81 5.84
N PRO A 78 -3.80 -4.58 5.85
CA PRO A 78 -3.71 -5.92 5.31
C PRO A 78 -3.11 -5.76 3.91
N GLU A 79 -2.00 -6.47 3.63
CA GLU A 79 -1.68 -6.87 2.25
C GLU A 79 -3.04 -7.16 1.61
N SER A 80 -3.39 -6.46 0.51
CA SER A 80 -4.64 -6.78 -0.20
C SER A 80 -4.72 -8.30 -0.21
N PRO A 81 -5.80 -8.90 0.34
CA PRO A 81 -5.82 -10.34 0.58
C PRO A 81 -5.27 -10.98 -0.68
N PRO A 82 -4.25 -11.87 -0.56
CA PRO A 82 -3.44 -12.32 -1.69
C PRO A 82 -4.41 -12.51 -2.82
N ARG A 83 -4.26 -11.74 -3.92
CA ARG A 83 -5.23 -11.73 -5.02
C ARG A 83 -5.58 -13.19 -5.23
N ASP A 84 -6.77 -13.57 -4.80
CA ASP A 84 -7.24 -14.89 -5.13
C ASP A 84 -7.49 -14.69 -6.61
N ASP A 85 -6.56 -15.14 -7.44
CA ASP A 85 -6.60 -14.93 -8.89
C ASP A 85 -7.95 -15.45 -9.45
N ASN A 86 -8.62 -16.28 -8.66
CA ASN A 86 -9.94 -16.84 -8.88
C ASN A 86 -11.12 -16.07 -8.22
N SER A 87 -10.92 -14.97 -7.50
CA SER A 87 -12.01 -14.21 -6.85
C SER A 87 -13.04 -13.73 -7.87
N THR A 88 -12.57 -13.16 -8.99
CA THR A 88 -13.43 -12.72 -10.08
C THR A 88 -14.09 -13.90 -10.82
N GLU A 89 -13.35 -14.98 -11.09
CA GLU A 89 -13.95 -16.17 -11.70
C GLU A 89 -15.01 -16.80 -10.81
N THR A 90 -14.78 -16.83 -9.49
CA THR A 90 -15.72 -17.35 -8.50
C THR A 90 -16.98 -16.50 -8.47
N ALA A 91 -16.84 -15.17 -8.46
CA ALA A 91 -17.98 -14.25 -8.53
C ALA A 91 -18.83 -14.50 -9.79
N ILE A 92 -18.20 -14.71 -10.96
CA ILE A 92 -18.90 -15.03 -12.21
C ILE A 92 -19.63 -16.39 -12.10
N ARG A 93 -18.98 -17.43 -11.55
CA ARG A 93 -19.59 -18.76 -11.39
C ARG A 93 -20.81 -18.74 -10.47
N THR A 94 -20.76 -17.94 -9.40
CA THR A 94 -21.79 -17.89 -8.36
C THR A 94 -22.91 -16.87 -8.64
N ASP A 95 -22.79 -16.02 -9.66
CA ASP A 95 -23.84 -15.03 -9.97
C ASP A 95 -25.11 -15.74 -10.48
N SER A 96 -26.18 -15.66 -9.68
CA SER A 96 -27.47 -16.29 -9.96
C SER A 96 -28.26 -15.62 -11.09
N ARG A 97 -27.85 -14.42 -11.52
CA ARG A 97 -28.48 -13.70 -12.64
C ARG A 97 -28.00 -14.19 -14.01
N LEU A 98 -26.93 -14.99 -14.04
CA LEU A 98 -26.33 -15.49 -15.27
C LEU A 98 -26.75 -16.94 -15.55
N SER A 99 -27.10 -17.24 -16.80
CA SER A 99 -27.20 -18.62 -17.26
C SER A 99 -25.83 -19.28 -17.35
N GLU A 100 -25.77 -20.61 -17.36
CA GLU A 100 -24.50 -21.34 -17.52
C GLU A 100 -23.74 -20.96 -18.81
N SER A 101 -24.47 -20.75 -19.92
CA SER A 101 -23.88 -20.27 -21.17
C SER A 101 -23.26 -18.87 -21.05
N GLN A 102 -23.90 -17.96 -20.30
CA GLN A 102 -23.39 -16.60 -20.06
C GLN A 102 -22.17 -16.60 -19.15
N LYS A 103 -22.16 -17.45 -18.10
CA LYS A 103 -21.00 -17.63 -17.22
C LYS A 103 -19.79 -18.13 -18.01
N LEU A 104 -19.99 -19.15 -18.85
CA LEU A 104 -18.91 -19.69 -19.70
C LEU A 104 -18.35 -18.64 -20.67
N ALA A 105 -19.22 -17.86 -21.31
CA ALA A 105 -18.78 -16.79 -22.23
C ALA A 105 -17.98 -15.70 -21.50
N LEU A 106 -18.46 -15.25 -20.34
CA LEU A 106 -17.76 -14.24 -19.53
C LEU A 106 -16.41 -14.75 -19.03
N LEU A 107 -16.33 -16.00 -18.55
CA LEU A 107 -15.08 -16.61 -18.12
C LEU A 107 -14.08 -16.73 -19.28
N ALA A 108 -14.53 -17.10 -20.48
CA ALA A 108 -13.67 -17.21 -21.65
C ALA A 108 -13.05 -15.85 -22.03
N VAL A 109 -13.87 -14.80 -22.06
CA VAL A 109 -13.42 -13.42 -22.35
C VAL A 109 -12.50 -12.89 -21.24
N TYR A 110 -12.84 -13.13 -19.99
CA TYR A 110 -12.03 -12.72 -18.85
C TYR A 110 -10.64 -13.35 -18.91
N ARG A 111 -10.56 -14.67 -19.09
CA ARG A 111 -9.30 -15.41 -19.18
C ARG A 111 -8.43 -14.97 -20.35
N SER A 112 -9.03 -14.62 -21.49
CA SER A 112 -8.26 -14.13 -22.65
C SER A 112 -7.60 -12.78 -22.38
N TYR A 113 -8.27 -11.88 -21.65
CA TYR A 113 -7.68 -10.60 -21.26
C TYR A 113 -6.61 -10.73 -20.17
N VAL A 114 -6.82 -11.59 -19.18
CA VAL A 114 -5.84 -11.84 -18.12
C VAL A 114 -4.57 -12.46 -18.70
N ALA A 115 -4.70 -13.49 -19.55
CA ALA A 115 -3.54 -14.11 -20.23
C ALA A 115 -2.80 -13.14 -21.15
N ALA A 116 -3.52 -12.21 -21.81
CA ALA A 116 -2.89 -11.19 -22.65
C ALA A 116 -2.18 -10.08 -21.85
N GLY A 117 -2.62 -9.80 -20.62
CA GLY A 117 -1.98 -8.85 -19.71
C GLY A 117 -0.66 -9.38 -19.16
N ASP A 118 -0.63 -10.65 -18.75
CA ASP A 118 0.54 -11.31 -18.14
C ASP A 118 1.75 -11.39 -19.10
N HIS A 119 1.49 -11.51 -20.41
CA HIS A 119 2.53 -11.53 -21.42
C HIS A 119 3.21 -10.18 -21.69
N ARG A 120 2.56 -9.06 -21.37
CA ARG A 120 3.15 -7.72 -21.58
C ARG A 120 4.13 -7.32 -20.47
N ASP A 121 3.97 -7.89 -19.29
CA ASP A 121 4.82 -7.56 -18.14
C ASP A 121 6.14 -8.36 -18.11
N ASN A 122 6.25 -9.44 -18.90
CA ASN A 122 7.45 -10.30 -18.97
C ASN A 122 8.44 -9.96 -20.10
N ASP A 123 8.07 -9.10 -21.07
CA ASP A 123 8.92 -8.76 -22.23
C ASP A 123 9.87 -7.57 -21.97
N GLY A 124 9.91 -7.05 -20.73
CA GLY A 124 10.77 -5.93 -20.32
C GLY A 124 12.13 -6.34 -19.73
N ARG A 125 12.46 -7.63 -19.69
CA ARG A 125 13.73 -8.15 -19.12
C ARG A 125 14.42 -9.16 -20.03
N ALA A 126 14.93 -8.68 -21.16
CA ALA A 126 16.05 -9.26 -21.90
C ALA A 126 16.69 -8.13 -22.72
N GLU A 127 17.61 -7.35 -22.12
CA GLU A 127 19.08 -7.45 -22.27
C GLU A 127 19.61 -6.85 -23.59
N PRO A 128 20.86 -6.34 -23.64
CA PRO A 128 22.03 -6.73 -22.85
C PRO A 128 22.58 -5.69 -21.87
#